data_AF-A0A7R9GLG1-F1
#
_entry.id   AF-A0A7R9GLG1-F1
#
_cell.length_a   1.000
_cell.length_b   1.000
_cell.length_c   1.000
_cell.angle_alpha   90.00
_cell.angle_beta   90.00
_cell.angle_gamma   90.00
#
_symmetry.space_group_name_H-M   'P 1'
#
loop_
_entity.id
_entity.type
_entity.pdbx_description
1 polymer ?
#
loop_
_entity_poly.entity_id
_entity_poly.type
_entity_poly.pdbx_seq_one_letter_code
_entity_poly.pdbx_strand_id
1 'polypeptide(L)'
;MLLKLYQIFDETAAKDQKLTGLKLVEALGKAKSLSPEYCERVITSLLLEGYLKMDFHYTPYNVVVYVLPDGSRRLLIKKGTGKVTMLVSGGDSVAGSSERKRKLKDSCDVPKKKVPTVVLDD
;
A
#
# COMPACT_ATOMS: atom_id res chain seq x y z
N MET A 1 3.88 -8.03 10.12
CA MET A 1 3.64 -7.94 8.66
C MET A 1 4.78 -7.18 7.95
N LEU A 2 5.13 -5.99 8.43
CA LEU A 2 6.18 -5.13 7.86
C LEU A 2 7.57 -5.79 7.80
N LEU A 3 7.96 -6.54 8.84
CA LEU A 3 9.23 -7.28 8.83
C LEU A 3 9.31 -8.30 7.68
N LYS A 4 8.20 -8.98 7.37
CA LYS A 4 8.12 -9.93 6.25
C LYS A 4 8.17 -9.22 4.90
N LEU A 5 7.55 -8.04 4.80
CA LEU A 5 7.66 -7.20 3.61
C LEU A 5 9.12 -6.81 3.33
N TYR A 6 9.87 -6.36 4.34
CA TYR A 6 11.29 -6.05 4.17
C TYR A 6 12.14 -7.30 3.87
N GLN A 7 11.79 -8.45 4.42
CA GLN A 7 12.45 -9.72 4.08
C GLN A 7 12.27 -10.04 2.58
N ILE A 8 11.06 -9.88 2.04
CA ILE A 8 10.79 -10.05 0.60
C ILE A 8 11.69 -9.12 -0.22
N PHE A 9 11.82 -7.84 0.20
CA PHE A 9 12.70 -6.91 -0.49
C PHE A 9 14.18 -7.34 -0.45
N ASP A 10 14.67 -7.84 0.68
CA ASP A 10 16.04 -8.35 0.80
C ASP A 10 16.28 -9.57 -0.10
N GLU A 11 15.31 -10.49 -0.16
CA GLU A 11 15.36 -11.67 -1.04
C GLU A 11 15.36 -11.29 -2.52
N THR A 12 14.60 -10.25 -2.90
CA THR A 12 14.61 -9.75 -4.28
C THR A 12 15.86 -8.96 -4.62
N ALA A 13 16.42 -8.23 -3.66
CA ALA A 13 17.69 -7.54 -3.82
C ALA A 13 18.84 -8.55 -4.01
N ALA A 14 18.82 -9.66 -3.28
CA ALA A 14 19.79 -10.76 -3.46
C ALA A 14 19.71 -11.41 -4.85
N LYS A 15 18.55 -11.32 -5.51
CA LYS A 15 18.32 -11.82 -6.88
C LYS A 15 18.46 -10.73 -7.95
N ASP A 16 18.89 -9.53 -7.55
CA ASP A 16 18.98 -8.32 -8.39
C ASP A 16 17.71 -8.04 -9.22
N GLN A 17 16.55 -8.38 -8.67
CA GLN A 17 15.26 -8.26 -9.35
C GLN A 17 14.44 -7.10 -8.80
N LYS A 18 13.93 -6.24 -9.67
CA LYS A 18 12.99 -5.16 -9.30
C LYS A 18 11.57 -5.69 -9.12
N LEU A 19 10.85 -5.13 -8.14
CA LEU A 19 9.47 -5.48 -7.83
C LEU A 19 8.51 -4.41 -8.35
N THR A 20 7.51 -4.84 -9.12
CA THR A 20 6.34 -4.03 -9.49
C THR A 20 5.22 -4.25 -8.47
N GLY A 21 4.22 -3.36 -8.45
CA GLY A 21 3.09 -3.46 -7.52
C GLY A 21 2.41 -4.83 -7.53
N LEU A 22 2.13 -5.37 -8.72
CA LEU A 22 1.51 -6.69 -8.87
C LEU A 22 2.36 -7.82 -8.25
N LYS A 23 3.65 -7.85 -8.55
CA LYS A 23 4.58 -8.86 -7.99
C LYS A 23 4.67 -8.76 -6.47
N LEU A 24 4.58 -7.55 -5.93
CA LEU A 24 4.61 -7.31 -4.49
C LEU A 24 3.34 -7.83 -3.80
N VAL A 25 2.17 -7.58 -4.39
CA VAL A 25 0.88 -8.08 -3.89
C VAL A 25 0.87 -9.61 -3.86
N GLU A 26 1.31 -10.26 -4.94
CA GLU A 26 1.40 -11.73 -5.00
C GLU A 26 2.35 -12.30 -3.94
N ALA A 27 3.52 -11.68 -3.76
CA ALA A 27 4.50 -12.12 -2.77
C ALA A 27 3.96 -11.98 -1.33
N LEU A 28 3.29 -10.86 -1.03
CA LEU A 28 2.69 -10.61 0.28
C LEU A 28 1.49 -11.53 0.55
N GLY A 29 0.64 -11.74 -0.46
CA GLY A 29 -0.49 -12.67 -0.40
C GLY A 29 -0.04 -14.09 -0.09
N LYS A 30 1.02 -14.58 -0.75
CA LYS A 30 1.61 -15.90 -0.47
C LYS A 30 2.23 -15.98 0.94
N ALA A 31 2.89 -14.92 1.39
CA ALA A 31 3.57 -14.92 2.68
C ALA A 31 2.62 -14.88 3.89
N LYS A 32 1.37 -14.45 3.70
CA LYS A 32 0.44 -14.20 4.81
C LYS A 32 -0.97 -14.74 4.62
N SER A 33 -1.23 -15.42 3.50
CA SER A 33 -2.55 -15.98 3.12
C SER A 33 -3.68 -14.95 3.23
N LEU A 34 -3.39 -13.70 2.86
CA LEU A 34 -4.35 -12.60 2.89
C LEU A 34 -4.98 -12.42 1.51
N SER A 35 -6.18 -11.85 1.48
CA SER A 35 -6.82 -11.49 0.22
C SER A 35 -5.96 -10.47 -0.54
N PRO A 36 -5.89 -10.55 -1.88
CA PRO A 36 -5.09 -9.63 -2.67
C PRO A 36 -5.57 -8.18 -2.50
N GLU A 37 -6.87 -7.96 -2.34
CA GLU A 37 -7.45 -6.62 -2.14
C GLU A 37 -7.00 -6.01 -0.81
N TYR A 38 -6.89 -6.83 0.23
CA TYR A 38 -6.37 -6.37 1.51
C TYR A 38 -4.88 -6.03 1.42
N CYS A 39 -4.10 -6.84 0.70
CA CYS A 39 -2.68 -6.56 0.43
C CYS A 39 -2.50 -5.24 -0.33
N GLU A 40 -3.33 -4.95 -1.33
CA GLU A 40 -3.30 -3.68 -2.07
C GLU A 40 -3.55 -2.48 -1.17
N ARG A 41 -4.57 -2.55 -0.30
CA ARG A 41 -4.87 -1.48 0.67
C ARG A 41 -3.70 -1.24 1.62
N VAL A 42 -3.12 -2.31 2.16
CA VAL A 42 -1.95 -2.21 3.03
C VAL A 42 -0.76 -1.56 2.31
N ILE A 43 -0.44 -2.02 1.10
CA ILE A 43 0.68 -1.47 0.32
C ILE A 43 0.45 0.01 0.00
N THR A 44 -0.79 0.38 -0.34
CA THR A 44 -1.18 1.77 -0.62
C THR A 44 -0.98 2.66 0.61
N SER A 45 -1.45 2.23 1.79
CA SER A 45 -1.24 2.97 3.04
C SER A 45 0.25 3.15 3.35
N LEU A 46 1.07 2.13 3.11
CA LEU A 46 2.52 2.21 3.33
C LEU A 46 3.24 3.14 2.35
N LEU A 47 2.75 3.25 1.12
CA LEU A 47 3.22 4.23 0.14
C LEU A 47 2.87 5.65 0.56
N LEU A 48 1.63 5.88 1.01
CA LEU A 48 1.17 7.20 1.45
C LEU A 48 1.89 7.67 2.72
N GLU A 49 2.13 6.76 3.65
CA GLU A 49 2.88 7.05 4.88
C GLU A 49 4.39 7.21 4.59
N GLY A 50 4.88 6.82 3.42
CA GLY A 50 6.28 6.96 3.02
C GLY A 50 7.21 5.86 3.55
N TYR A 51 6.68 4.71 3.97
CA TYR A 51 7.47 3.51 4.28
C TYR A 51 8.00 2.81 3.02
N LEU A 52 7.29 3.01 1.91
CA LEU A 52 7.67 2.57 0.57
C LEU A 52 7.78 3.79 -0.35
N LYS A 53 8.60 3.66 -1.38
CA LYS A 53 8.79 4.67 -2.42
C LYS A 53 8.54 4.05 -3.78
N MET A 54 8.05 4.86 -4.71
CA MET A 54 7.93 4.48 -6.11
C MET A 54 9.17 4.95 -6.88
N ASP A 55 9.77 4.06 -7.64
CA ASP A 55 10.83 4.36 -8.60
C ASP A 55 10.26 4.28 -10.02
N PHE A 56 10.42 5.37 -10.77
CA PHE A 56 9.83 5.52 -12.09
C PHE A 56 10.90 5.30 -13.15
N HIS A 57 10.74 4.24 -13.93
CA HIS A 57 11.63 3.96 -15.04
C HIS A 57 10.97 4.35 -16.35
N TYR A 58 11.52 5.36 -17.00
CA TYR A 58 11.04 5.89 -18.27
C TYR A 58 11.63 5.06 -19.41
N THR A 59 10.77 4.38 -20.15
CA THR A 59 11.13 3.76 -21.44
C THR A 59 10.49 4.56 -22.57
N PRO A 60 10.88 4.35 -23.85
CA PRO A 60 10.38 5.14 -24.98
C PRO A 60 8.85 5.13 -25.14
N TYR A 61 8.17 4.09 -24.68
CA TYR A 61 6.72 3.91 -24.89
C TYR A 61 5.89 3.90 -23.61
N ASN A 62 6.51 3.70 -22.44
CA ASN A 62 5.79 3.63 -21.18
C ASN A 62 6.68 3.99 -19.97
N VAL A 63 6.01 4.22 -18.83
CA VAL A 63 6.68 4.36 -17.52
C VAL A 63 6.39 3.11 -16.71
N VAL A 64 7.45 2.41 -16.31
CA VAL A 64 7.35 1.27 -15.40
C VAL A 64 7.54 1.76 -13.97
N VAL A 65 6.60 1.43 -13.10
CA VAL A 65 6.66 1.79 -11.68
C VAL A 65 7.14 0.60 -10.87
N TYR A 66 8.28 0.78 -10.22
CA TYR A 66 8.82 -0.17 -9.25
C TYR A 66 8.57 0.33 -7.83
N VAL A 67 8.46 -0.60 -6.89
CA VAL A 67 8.31 -0.29 -5.47
C VAL A 67 9.63 -0.59 -4.78
N LEU A 68 10.13 0.39 -4.03
CA LEU A 68 11.36 0.30 -3.25
C LEU A 68 11.06 0.53 -1.76
N PRO A 69 11.78 -0.17 -0.85
CA PRO A 69 11.69 0.12 0.57
C PRO A 69 12.35 1.47 0.90
N ASP A 70 11.73 2.27 1.77
CA ASP A 70 12.41 3.46 2.31
C ASP A 70 13.40 3.06 3.40
N GLY A 71 14.69 3.36 3.17
CA GLY A 71 15.78 2.97 4.06
C GLY A 71 15.70 3.62 5.45
N SER A 72 15.26 4.88 5.52
CA SER A 72 15.18 5.63 6.78
C SER A 72 14.13 5.03 7.72
N ARG A 73 12.92 4.77 7.22
CA ARG A 73 11.85 4.20 8.04
C ARG A 73 12.03 2.71 8.33
N ARG A 74 12.74 1.97 7.48
CA ARG A 74 13.13 0.57 7.74
C ARG A 74 13.94 0.44 9.03
N LEU A 75 14.84 1.38 9.30
CA LEU A 75 15.65 1.38 10.53
C LEU A 75 14.79 1.60 11.78
N LEU A 76 13.77 2.47 11.71
CA LEU A 76 12.84 2.71 12.82
C LEU A 76 12.04 1.46 13.17
N ILE A 77 11.65 0.68 12.16
CA ILE A 77 10.91 -0.58 12.38
C ILE A 77 11.85 -1.66 12.95
N LYS A 78 13.10 -1.76 12.47
CA LYS A 78 14.08 -2.70 13.04
C LYS A 78 14.43 -2.40 14.50
N LYS A 79 14.43 -1.12 14.90
CA LYS A 79 14.67 -0.68 16.28
C LYS A 79 13.45 -0.88 17.21
N GLY A 80 12.33 -1.41 16.71
CA GLY A 80 11.15 -1.74 17.52
C GLY A 80 10.28 -0.55 17.93
N THR A 81 10.67 0.68 17.56
CA THR A 81 9.98 1.92 17.94
C THR A 81 8.84 2.32 17.01
N GLY A 82 8.74 1.71 15.81
CA GLY A 82 7.72 2.06 14.82
C GLY A 82 6.49 1.15 14.89
N LYS A 83 5.36 1.63 15.42
CA LYS A 83 4.04 1.00 15.26
C LYS A 83 3.30 1.69 14.12
N VAL A 84 2.86 0.92 13.13
CA VAL A 84 2.01 1.39 12.02
C VAL A 84 0.60 0.87 12.25
N THR A 85 -0.36 1.78 12.35
CA THR A 85 -1.76 1.45 12.58
C THR A 85 -2.57 1.90 11.37
N MET A 86 -3.20 0.94 10.69
CA MET A 86 -4.13 1.21 9.60
C MET A 86 -5.55 0.98 10.10
N LEU A 87 -6.40 1.99 10.00
CA LEU A 87 -7.82 1.85 10.31
C LEU A 87 -8.53 1.12 9.16
N VAL A 88 -9.15 -0.02 9.46
CA VAL A 88 -9.92 -0.78 8.48
C VAL A 88 -11.40 -0.48 8.71
N SER A 89 -11.96 0.44 7.92
CA SER A 89 -13.41 0.58 7.83
C SER A 89 -13.94 -0.60 7.02
N GLY A 90 -14.58 -1.55 7.70
CA GLY A 90 -15.19 -2.72 7.08
C GLY A 90 -16.40 -2.33 6.25
N GLY A 91 -16.21 -2.14 4.95
CA GLY A 91 -17.32 -1.97 4.01
C GLY A 91 -16.89 -1.24 2.75
N ASP A 92 -16.43 -2.00 1.75
CA ASP A 92 -16.47 -1.58 0.34
C ASP A 92 -16.50 -2.84 -0.53
N SER A 93 -17.71 -3.30 -0.83
CA SER A 93 -17.99 -4.15 -1.98
C SER A 93 -17.56 -3.38 -3.23
N VAL A 94 -16.65 -3.93 -4.03
CA VAL A 94 -16.18 -3.34 -5.29
C VAL A 94 -17.36 -3.24 -6.27
N ALA A 95 -17.99 -2.07 -6.36
CA ALA A 95 -18.85 -1.72 -7.48
C ALA A 95 -17.94 -1.28 -8.64
N GLY A 96 -17.75 -2.16 -9.62
CA GLY A 96 -17.07 -1.83 -10.87
C GLY A 96 -17.77 -0.67 -11.56
N SER A 97 -17.12 0.49 -11.61
CA SER A 97 -17.64 1.66 -12.33
C SER A 97 -17.36 1.51 -13.83
N SER A 98 -18.35 1.00 -14.55
CA SER A 98 -18.50 1.20 -16.00
C SER A 98 -18.43 2.69 -16.33
N GLU A 99 -17.58 3.05 -17.30
CA GLU A 99 -17.40 4.42 -17.80
C GLU A 99 -18.72 4.98 -18.35
N ARG A 100 -19.29 5.98 -17.67
CA ARG A 100 -20.25 6.90 -18.25
C ARG A 100 -19.80 8.35 -18.01
N LYS A 101 -19.65 9.07 -19.13
CA LYS A 101 -19.26 10.47 -19.28
C LYS A 101 -19.84 11.37 -18.18
N ARG A 102 -18.97 12.07 -17.43
CA ARG A 102 -19.36 13.07 -16.44
C ARG A 102 -19.69 14.40 -17.14
N LYS A 103 -20.92 14.92 -16.95
CA LYS A 103 -21.23 16.35 -17.10
C LYS A 103 -20.88 17.04 -15.78
N LEU A 104 -20.11 18.13 -15.88
CA LEU A 104 -19.70 18.99 -14.79
C LEU A 104 -20.93 19.73 -14.21
N LYS A 105 -21.12 19.67 -12.89
CA LYS A 105 -21.86 20.68 -12.12
C LYS A 105 -21.19 20.88 -10.77
N ASP A 106 -20.76 22.12 -10.56
CA ASP A 106 -20.26 22.67 -9.31
C ASP A 106 -21.35 22.66 -8.22
N SER A 107 -20.99 22.31 -6.99
CA SER A 107 -21.25 23.11 -5.79
C SER A 107 -20.82 22.38 -4.51
N CYS A 108 -20.11 23.14 -3.70
CA CYS A 108 -19.79 23.01 -2.29
C CYS A 108 -20.86 22.36 -1.40
N ASP A 109 -20.46 21.40 -0.55
CA ASP A 109 -20.87 21.34 0.87
C ASP A 109 -20.11 20.23 1.64
N VAL A 110 -19.62 20.53 2.84
CA VAL A 110 -18.90 19.61 3.73
C VAL A 110 -19.82 19.19 4.87
N PRO A 111 -20.10 17.88 5.08
CA PRO A 111 -20.66 17.42 6.33
C PRO A 111 -19.64 16.62 7.17
N LYS A 112 -19.33 17.16 8.35
CA LYS A 112 -18.58 16.48 9.43
C LYS A 112 -19.45 15.38 10.06
N LYS A 113 -18.92 14.16 10.26
CA LYS A 113 -19.56 13.12 11.11
C LYS A 113 -18.57 12.49 12.12
N LYS A 114 -19.10 12.19 13.30
CA LYS A 114 -18.48 11.78 14.57
C LYS A 114 -18.29 10.24 14.71
N VAL A 115 -17.12 9.82 15.26
CA VAL A 115 -16.83 8.76 16.31
C VAL A 115 -17.21 7.29 15.94
N PRO A 116 -16.44 6.19 16.21
CA PRO A 116 -15.72 5.83 17.45
C PRO A 116 -14.31 5.19 17.30
N THR A 117 -13.59 5.13 18.43
CA THR A 117 -12.26 4.53 18.61
C THR A 117 -12.39 3.10 19.13
N VAL A 118 -11.72 2.14 18.50
CA VAL A 118 -11.57 0.77 19.04
C VAL A 118 -10.09 0.42 19.03
N VAL A 119 -9.56 0.13 20.22
CA VAL A 119 -8.17 -0.29 20.48
C VAL A 119 -8.09 -1.79 20.24
N LEU A 120 -7.04 -2.26 19.56
CA LEU A 120 -6.73 -3.68 19.43
C LEU A 120 -5.30 -3.90 19.94
N ASP A 121 -5.22 -4.69 21.02
CA ASP A 121 -4.00 -5.08 21.73
C ASP A 121 -3.20 -6.17 20.98
N ASP A 122 -2.01 -6.45 21.54
CA ASP A 122 -0.73 -6.91 20.97
C ASP A 122 -0.66 -8.11 19.99
#